data_AF-A0A7S2YG63-F1
#
_entry.id   AF-A0A7S2YG63-F1
#
_cell.length_a   1.000
_cell.length_b   1.000
_cell.length_c   1.000
_cell.angle_alpha   90.00
_cell.angle_beta   90.00
_cell.angle_gamma   90.00
#
_symmetry.space_group_name_H-M   'P 1'
#
loop_
_entity.id
_entity.type
_entity.pdbx_description
1 polymer ?
#
loop_
_entity_poly.entity_id
_entity_poly.type
_entity_poly.pdbx_seq_one_letter_code
_entity_poly.pdbx_strand_id
1 'polypeptide(L)'
;ESGTDDLGDDEADLDQCVLYYSRQNDCLRQELESLWNQQPILNNDNNSGTRNVPNGGFLFPRSFVWAEEAFGVPEPDEVNLWMGDERAVSSMHKDHYENLFYVLQGEKVFTLCPPSDAPFLYEQPVPSGQFCQRRHTGSVNHPNISEWAVRMDERDTETNKVGSENSTNEPHVQWIAADVLHPDLVQFPLLQYAHPIPQVRVQAGEMLYLPSLWFHRVTQTCETVGINWWYDMKFDSPLWCYFHFLQQMKPTNIPSD
;
A
#
# COMPACT_ATOMS: atom_id res chain seq x y z
N GLU A 1 -7.96 38.39 -41.64
CA GLU A 1 -6.92 37.36 -41.52
C GLU A 1 -6.81 37.06 -40.02
N SER A 2 -7.69 36.22 -39.47
CA SER A 2 -7.55 34.76 -39.36
C SER A 2 -6.25 34.34 -38.67
N GLY A 3 -6.37 34.03 -37.38
CA GLY A 3 -5.32 33.45 -36.55
C GLY A 3 -6.00 32.89 -35.30
N THR A 4 -6.77 31.82 -35.48
CA THR A 4 -7.18 30.93 -34.40
C THR A 4 -5.92 30.21 -33.94
N ASP A 5 -5.38 30.60 -32.79
CA ASP A 5 -4.37 29.81 -32.10
C ASP A 5 -5.02 28.50 -31.65
N ASP A 6 -4.76 27.48 -32.45
CA ASP A 6 -5.10 26.09 -32.19
C ASP A 6 -4.24 25.64 -31.01
N LEU A 7 -4.77 25.83 -29.79
CA LEU A 7 -4.26 25.16 -28.60
C LEU A 7 -4.58 23.68 -28.80
N GLY A 8 -3.66 22.97 -29.45
CA GLY A 8 -3.72 21.51 -29.55
C GLY A 8 -3.89 20.94 -28.15
N ASP A 9 -5.08 20.40 -27.89
CA ASP A 9 -5.31 19.46 -26.80
C ASP A 9 -4.34 18.29 -27.04
N ASP A 10 -3.20 18.32 -26.36
CA ASP A 10 -2.44 17.13 -26.03
C ASP A 10 -3.31 16.30 -25.07
N GLU A 11 -4.41 15.74 -25.59
CA GLU A 11 -5.25 14.77 -24.92
C GLU A 11 -4.37 13.53 -24.76
N ALA A 12 -3.64 13.46 -23.64
CA ALA A 12 -2.84 12.30 -23.30
C ALA A 12 -3.74 11.08 -23.43
N ASP A 13 -3.38 10.15 -24.31
CA ASP A 13 -4.10 8.92 -24.55
C ASP A 13 -4.22 8.17 -23.22
N LEU A 14 -5.39 8.29 -22.58
CA LEU A 14 -5.63 7.75 -21.24
C LEU A 14 -5.47 6.22 -21.22
N ASP A 15 -5.58 5.56 -22.38
CA ASP A 15 -5.34 4.13 -22.53
C ASP A 15 -3.87 3.76 -22.21
N GLN A 16 -2.93 4.70 -22.37
CA GLN A 16 -1.52 4.52 -22.04
C GLN A 16 -1.17 4.89 -20.59
N CYS A 17 -2.06 5.56 -19.86
CA CYS A 17 -1.83 5.98 -18.48
C CYS A 17 -2.23 4.89 -17.49
N VAL A 18 -1.35 4.53 -16.55
CA VAL A 18 -1.72 3.70 -15.39
C VAL A 18 -2.53 4.56 -14.41
N LEU A 19 -3.78 4.20 -14.17
CA LEU A 19 -4.61 4.85 -13.16
C LEU A 19 -4.20 4.29 -11.79
N TYR A 20 -3.60 5.14 -10.98
CA TYR A 20 -3.25 4.80 -9.60
C TYR A 20 -3.32 6.03 -8.71
N TYR A 21 -4.11 5.92 -7.66
CA TYR A 21 -4.21 6.89 -6.58
C TYR A 21 -4.22 6.12 -5.25
N SER A 22 -3.14 6.24 -4.50
CA SER A 22 -3.08 5.79 -3.11
C SER A 22 -2.80 6.99 -2.23
N ARG A 23 -3.67 7.24 -1.24
CA ARG A 23 -3.37 8.15 -0.15
C ARG A 23 -3.51 7.42 1.17
N GLN A 24 -2.42 7.47 1.94
CA GLN A 24 -2.28 6.93 3.29
C GLN A 24 -2.16 8.09 4.29
N ASN A 25 -1.81 7.80 5.55
CA ASN A 25 -1.67 8.80 6.61
C ASN A 25 -3.00 9.48 6.94
N ASP A 26 -4.04 8.68 7.06
CA ASP A 26 -5.36 9.13 7.49
C ASP A 26 -6.03 10.14 6.53
N CYS A 27 -5.78 9.97 5.24
CA CYS A 27 -6.16 10.94 4.22
C CYS A 27 -7.67 11.20 4.16
N LEU A 28 -8.51 10.21 4.49
CA LEU A 28 -9.97 10.40 4.44
C LEU A 28 -10.45 11.38 5.51
N ARG A 29 -9.89 11.32 6.72
CA ARG A 29 -10.27 12.22 7.82
C ARG A 29 -9.58 13.58 7.74
N GLN A 30 -8.36 13.64 7.20
CA GLN A 30 -7.54 14.86 7.19
C GLN A 30 -7.62 15.66 5.89
N GLU A 31 -7.46 15.00 4.74
CA GLU A 31 -7.38 15.68 3.43
C GLU A 31 -8.73 15.71 2.71
N LEU A 32 -9.49 14.61 2.81
CA LEU A 32 -10.78 14.42 2.16
C LEU A 32 -11.94 14.56 3.15
N GLU A 33 -11.79 15.43 4.15
CA GLU A 33 -12.77 15.64 5.23
C GLU A 33 -14.17 15.96 4.67
N SER A 34 -14.24 16.71 3.56
CA SER A 34 -15.50 17.05 2.91
C SER A 34 -16.24 15.83 2.34
N LEU A 35 -15.52 14.80 1.90
CA LEU A 35 -16.08 13.51 1.50
C LEU A 35 -16.42 12.67 2.73
N TRP A 36 -15.52 12.62 3.71
CA TRP A 36 -15.70 11.86 4.94
C TRP A 36 -16.93 12.26 5.74
N ASN A 37 -17.19 13.56 5.83
CA ASN A 37 -18.34 14.12 6.54
C ASN A 37 -19.64 14.12 5.70
N GLN A 38 -19.64 13.60 4.47
CA GLN A 38 -20.88 13.46 3.69
C GLN A 38 -21.81 12.44 4.34
N GLN A 39 -23.10 12.73 4.24
CA GLN A 39 -24.14 11.79 4.62
C GLN A 39 -24.57 10.95 3.40
N PRO A 40 -24.98 9.69 3.61
CA PRO A 40 -25.58 8.89 2.55
C PRO A 40 -26.79 9.63 1.96
N ILE A 41 -26.84 9.78 0.63
CA ILE A 41 -28.03 10.31 -0.04
C ILE A 41 -29.12 9.23 0.04
N LEU A 42 -29.99 9.33 1.05
CA LEU A 42 -31.18 8.50 1.13
C LEU A 42 -32.20 9.08 0.14
N ASN A 43 -32.54 8.32 -0.91
CA ASN A 43 -33.67 8.67 -1.77
C ASN A 43 -34.93 8.77 -0.90
N ASN A 44 -35.51 9.96 -0.91
CA ASN A 44 -36.60 10.37 -0.03
C ASN A 44 -37.92 9.75 -0.52
N ASP A 45 -38.12 8.46 -0.26
CA ASP A 45 -39.45 7.87 -0.38
C ASP A 45 -40.31 8.42 0.77
N ASN A 46 -41.19 9.37 0.41
CA ASN A 46 -42.14 10.05 1.28
C ASN A 46 -43.13 9.05 1.96
N ASN A 47 -42.68 8.32 2.99
CA ASN A 47 -43.46 7.84 4.14
C ASN A 47 -42.68 6.77 4.92
N SER A 48 -42.13 7.14 6.07
CA SER A 48 -42.13 6.38 7.34
C SER A 48 -40.98 6.85 8.22
N GLY A 49 -41.24 6.92 9.53
CA GLY A 49 -40.43 7.60 10.53
C GLY A 49 -38.97 7.16 10.60
N THR A 50 -38.13 8.09 11.09
CA THR A 50 -36.76 7.91 11.61
C THR A 50 -36.16 6.54 11.30
N ARG A 51 -35.72 6.33 10.06
CA ARG A 51 -34.83 5.21 9.75
C ARG A 51 -33.50 5.52 10.45
N ASN A 52 -33.07 4.61 11.32
CA ASN A 52 -31.71 4.61 11.86
C ASN A 52 -30.74 4.76 10.68
N VAL A 53 -30.08 5.91 10.58
CA VAL A 53 -29.06 6.09 9.56
C VAL A 53 -27.89 5.20 9.98
N PRO A 54 -27.47 4.22 9.16
CA PRO A 54 -26.27 3.45 9.47
C PRO A 54 -25.10 4.40 9.72
N ASN A 55 -24.21 4.04 10.66
CA ASN A 55 -22.96 4.77 10.93
C ASN A 55 -23.10 6.23 11.38
N GLY A 56 -24.19 6.60 12.07
CA GLY A 56 -24.33 7.96 12.62
C GLY A 56 -24.46 9.06 11.58
N GLY A 57 -24.79 8.72 10.33
CA GLY A 57 -24.97 9.67 9.24
C GLY A 57 -23.71 9.98 8.44
N PHE A 58 -22.62 9.22 8.58
CA PHE A 58 -21.43 9.32 7.73
C PHE A 58 -21.49 8.35 6.55
N LEU A 59 -20.81 8.69 5.46
CA LEU A 59 -20.71 7.84 4.26
C LEU A 59 -20.04 6.49 4.57
N PHE A 60 -19.06 6.50 5.47
CA PHE A 60 -18.34 5.31 5.92
C PHE A 60 -18.35 5.21 7.46
N PRO A 61 -18.26 4.01 8.04
CA PRO A 61 -18.03 3.85 9.48
C PRO A 61 -16.75 4.57 9.91
N ARG A 62 -16.82 5.33 11.00
CA ARG A 62 -15.62 5.94 11.59
C ARG A 62 -14.66 4.90 12.19
N SER A 63 -15.25 3.83 12.73
CA SER A 63 -14.59 2.70 13.34
C SER A 63 -15.61 1.55 13.43
N PHE A 64 -15.18 0.40 13.92
CA PHE A 64 -16.05 -0.76 14.16
C PHE A 64 -15.94 -1.18 15.62
N VAL A 65 -17.05 -1.10 16.37
CA VAL A 65 -17.09 -1.46 17.80
C VAL A 65 -16.53 -2.86 18.07
N TRP A 66 -16.87 -3.83 17.21
CA TRP A 66 -16.35 -5.20 17.36
C TRP A 66 -14.83 -5.28 17.16
N ALA A 67 -14.26 -4.41 16.32
CA ALA A 67 -12.83 -4.36 16.06
C ALA A 67 -12.11 -3.67 17.23
N GLU A 68 -12.68 -2.57 17.74
CA GLU A 68 -12.18 -1.89 18.93
C GLU A 68 -12.10 -2.84 20.13
N GLU A 69 -13.15 -3.64 20.36
CA GLU A 69 -13.19 -4.65 21.40
C GLU A 69 -12.17 -5.77 21.17
N ALA A 70 -12.05 -6.28 19.94
CA ALA A 70 -11.16 -7.39 19.60
C ALA A 70 -9.67 -6.99 19.64
N PHE A 71 -9.34 -5.84 19.05
CA PHE A 71 -7.98 -5.30 19.01
C PHE A 71 -7.62 -4.62 20.33
N GLY A 72 -8.60 -4.20 21.12
CA GLY A 72 -8.42 -3.52 22.40
C GLY A 72 -7.78 -2.13 22.26
N VAL A 73 -8.12 -1.43 21.17
CA VAL A 73 -7.75 -0.04 20.87
C VAL A 73 -9.02 0.73 20.47
N PRO A 74 -9.14 2.03 20.78
CA PRO A 74 -10.42 2.73 20.73
C PRO A 74 -10.88 3.19 19.34
N GLU A 75 -9.97 3.46 18.41
CA GLU A 75 -10.31 3.86 17.03
C GLU A 75 -9.13 3.57 16.11
N PRO A 76 -9.32 3.54 14.78
CA PRO A 76 -8.20 3.35 13.85
C PRO A 76 -7.33 4.60 13.79
N ASP A 77 -6.02 4.40 13.76
CA ASP A 77 -4.99 5.41 13.58
C ASP A 77 -5.11 6.07 12.21
N GLU A 78 -5.45 5.30 11.19
CA GLU A 78 -5.60 5.81 9.83
C GLU A 78 -6.81 5.22 9.10
N VAL A 79 -7.47 6.07 8.30
CA VAL A 79 -8.45 5.66 7.31
C VAL A 79 -8.01 6.13 5.92
N ASN A 80 -7.71 5.16 5.06
CA ASN A 80 -6.97 5.38 3.81
C ASN A 80 -7.81 5.04 2.58
N LEU A 81 -7.52 5.70 1.45
CA LEU A 81 -8.24 5.54 0.18
C LEU A 81 -7.31 5.02 -0.92
N TRP A 82 -7.80 4.01 -1.64
CA TRP A 82 -7.11 3.35 -2.72
C TRP A 82 -7.97 3.33 -3.98
N MET A 83 -7.41 3.79 -5.09
CA MET A 83 -8.02 3.70 -6.41
C MET A 83 -6.96 3.28 -7.42
N GLY A 84 -7.28 2.35 -8.31
CA GLY A 84 -6.38 2.03 -9.43
C GLY A 84 -6.88 0.90 -10.29
N ASP A 85 -6.19 0.67 -11.41
CA ASP A 85 -6.50 -0.37 -12.40
C ASP A 85 -5.58 -1.60 -12.27
N GLU A 86 -5.77 -2.60 -13.12
CA GLU A 86 -5.04 -3.88 -13.10
C GLU A 86 -3.52 -3.78 -13.27
N ARG A 87 -2.99 -2.63 -13.71
CA ARG A 87 -1.55 -2.43 -13.92
C ARG A 87 -0.84 -2.03 -12.63
N ALA A 88 -1.55 -1.55 -11.62
CA ALA A 88 -0.97 -1.17 -10.34
C ALA A 88 -0.80 -2.37 -9.40
N VAL A 89 0.43 -2.59 -8.92
CA VAL A 89 0.80 -3.70 -8.05
C VAL A 89 1.49 -3.17 -6.80
N SER A 90 0.98 -3.53 -5.62
CA SER A 90 1.72 -3.39 -4.36
C SER A 90 2.54 -4.67 -4.15
N SER A 91 3.87 -4.56 -4.17
CA SER A 91 4.77 -5.71 -4.02
C SER A 91 4.67 -6.31 -2.61
N MET A 92 5.35 -7.44 -2.39
CA MET A 92 5.32 -8.12 -1.11
C MET A 92 5.88 -7.24 0.01
N HIS A 93 5.08 -6.99 1.04
CA HIS A 93 5.45 -6.21 2.23
C HIS A 93 4.60 -6.64 3.42
N LYS A 94 4.83 -6.03 4.59
CA LYS A 94 4.03 -6.23 5.80
C LYS A 94 3.84 -4.89 6.51
N ASP A 95 2.77 -4.79 7.27
CA ASP A 95 2.45 -3.61 8.08
C ASP A 95 2.38 -3.96 9.56
N HIS A 96 2.55 -2.95 10.42
CA HIS A 96 2.39 -3.07 11.87
C HIS A 96 0.96 -2.71 12.31
N TYR A 97 -0.01 -2.94 11.44
CA TYR A 97 -1.41 -2.58 11.66
C TYR A 97 -2.31 -3.82 11.56
N GLU A 98 -3.32 -3.88 12.43
CA GLU A 98 -4.51 -4.69 12.19
C GLU A 98 -5.33 -3.99 11.10
N ASN A 99 -5.38 -4.58 9.91
CA ASN A 99 -5.90 -3.93 8.71
C ASN A 99 -7.27 -4.49 8.33
N LEU A 100 -8.30 -3.63 8.36
CA LEU A 100 -9.61 -3.95 7.81
C LEU A 100 -9.72 -3.35 6.41
N PHE A 101 -9.53 -4.16 5.38
CA PHE A 101 -9.55 -3.73 3.98
C PHE A 101 -10.91 -4.00 3.33
N TYR A 102 -11.66 -2.95 3.03
CA TYR A 102 -12.96 -3.02 2.37
C TYR A 102 -12.87 -2.65 0.89
N VAL A 103 -13.49 -3.43 0.03
CA VAL A 103 -13.58 -3.12 -1.41
C VAL A 103 -14.94 -2.49 -1.69
N LEU A 104 -14.92 -1.22 -2.09
CA LEU A 104 -16.13 -0.46 -2.42
C LEU A 104 -16.59 -0.77 -3.85
N GLN A 105 -15.65 -0.86 -4.80
CA GLN A 105 -15.91 -1.17 -6.21
C GLN A 105 -14.76 -1.99 -6.78
N GLY A 106 -15.05 -2.88 -7.72
CA GLY A 106 -14.05 -3.73 -8.37
C GLY A 106 -13.69 -4.96 -7.54
N GLU A 107 -12.42 -5.36 -7.59
CA GLU A 107 -11.90 -6.53 -6.88
C GLU A 107 -10.42 -6.33 -6.52
N LYS A 108 -10.06 -6.66 -5.28
CA LYS A 108 -8.65 -6.80 -4.87
C LYS A 108 -8.27 -8.27 -4.81
N VAL A 109 -7.05 -8.56 -5.24
CA VAL A 109 -6.47 -9.91 -5.23
C VAL A 109 -5.18 -9.89 -4.43
N PHE A 110 -5.20 -10.54 -3.27
CA PHE A 110 -4.08 -10.65 -2.35
C PHE A 110 -3.33 -11.97 -2.56
N THR A 111 -2.01 -11.92 -2.40
CA THR A 111 -1.17 -13.09 -2.10
C THR A 111 -0.63 -12.90 -0.71
N LEU A 112 -0.93 -13.83 0.19
CA LEU A 112 -0.61 -13.70 1.62
C LEU A 112 0.45 -14.72 2.02
N CYS A 113 1.45 -14.33 2.82
CA CYS A 113 2.31 -15.26 3.54
C CYS A 113 2.23 -14.98 5.04
N PRO A 114 2.15 -16.02 5.89
CA PRO A 114 2.08 -15.82 7.33
C PRO A 114 3.38 -15.20 7.88
N PRO A 115 3.35 -14.51 9.04
CA PRO A 115 4.55 -13.94 9.67
C PRO A 115 5.65 -14.98 9.94
N SER A 116 5.28 -16.26 10.09
CA SER A 116 6.23 -17.38 10.28
C SER A 116 7.12 -17.64 9.07
N ASP A 117 6.75 -17.16 7.89
CA ASP A 117 7.55 -17.29 6.68
C ASP A 117 8.66 -16.22 6.57
N ALA A 118 8.73 -15.27 7.51
CA ALA A 118 9.74 -14.20 7.50
C ALA A 118 11.19 -14.68 7.19
N PRO A 119 11.68 -15.82 7.74
CA PRO A 119 13.02 -16.32 7.44
C PRO A 119 13.26 -16.70 5.96
N PHE A 120 12.20 -16.92 5.19
CA PHE A 120 12.25 -17.43 3.82
C PHE A 120 12.02 -16.36 2.75
N LEU A 121 11.53 -15.18 3.14
CA LEU A 121 11.07 -14.14 2.21
C LEU A 121 12.16 -13.14 1.78
N TYR A 122 13.40 -13.29 2.25
CA TYR A 122 14.52 -12.43 1.84
C TYR A 122 14.29 -10.93 2.05
N GLU A 123 13.64 -10.56 3.16
CA GLU A 123 13.55 -9.15 3.58
C GLU A 123 14.95 -8.63 3.91
N GLN A 124 15.39 -7.59 3.20
CA GLN A 124 16.75 -7.06 3.32
C GLN A 124 16.80 -5.54 3.11
N PRO A 125 17.84 -4.85 3.63
CA PRO A 125 18.04 -3.44 3.37
C PRO A 125 18.30 -3.17 1.89
N VAL A 126 17.56 -2.23 1.29
CA VAL A 126 17.79 -1.71 -0.06
C VAL A 126 17.82 -0.18 -0.03
N PRO A 127 18.63 0.49 -0.89
CA PRO A 127 18.60 1.94 -1.01
C PRO A 127 17.22 2.46 -1.39
N SER A 128 16.79 3.58 -0.79
CA SER A 128 15.50 4.20 -1.09
C SER A 128 15.63 5.37 -2.08
N GLY A 129 14.54 5.62 -2.81
CA GLY A 129 14.46 6.72 -3.77
C GLY A 129 13.06 6.92 -4.31
N GLN A 130 12.87 8.02 -5.01
CA GLN A 130 11.59 8.44 -5.57
C GLN A 130 11.66 8.54 -7.08
N PHE A 131 10.59 8.10 -7.76
CA PHE A 131 10.43 8.36 -9.18
C PHE A 131 10.24 9.86 -9.44
N CYS A 132 10.94 10.38 -10.44
CA CYS A 132 10.79 11.75 -10.91
C CYS A 132 10.79 11.80 -12.44
N GLN A 133 10.05 12.75 -13.01
CA GLN A 133 10.08 12.99 -14.45
C GLN A 133 11.22 13.93 -14.79
N ARG A 134 12.16 13.45 -15.61
CA ARG A 134 13.22 14.26 -16.20
C ARG A 134 12.75 14.77 -17.55
N ARG A 135 12.55 16.09 -17.66
CA ARG A 135 12.27 16.76 -18.94
C ARG A 135 13.57 17.03 -19.67
N HIS A 136 13.75 16.43 -20.83
CA HIS A 136 14.79 16.86 -21.76
C HIS A 136 14.27 18.05 -22.56
N THR A 137 14.94 19.19 -22.45
CA THR A 137 14.73 20.30 -23.40
C THR A 137 15.25 19.85 -24.76
N GLY A 138 14.34 19.53 -25.69
CA GLY A 138 14.71 19.19 -27.06
C GLY A 138 15.31 20.38 -27.80
N SER A 139 16.25 20.12 -28.72
CA SER A 139 16.52 21.02 -29.83
C SER A 139 15.32 21.01 -30.79
N VAL A 140 15.20 22.01 -31.67
CA VAL A 140 14.06 22.29 -32.59
C VAL A 140 13.50 21.08 -33.35
N ASN A 141 14.26 19.98 -33.47
CA ASN A 141 13.90 18.77 -34.21
C ASN A 141 13.52 17.54 -33.35
N HIS A 142 13.56 17.62 -32.02
CA HIS A 142 13.13 16.52 -31.14
C HIS A 142 12.08 17.02 -30.14
N PRO A 143 10.89 16.40 -30.05
CA PRO A 143 9.88 16.76 -29.07
C PRO A 143 10.41 16.57 -27.64
N ASN A 144 9.82 17.28 -26.68
CA ASN A 144 10.15 17.13 -25.27
C ASN A 144 9.78 15.71 -24.81
N ILE A 145 10.78 14.84 -24.63
CA ILE A 145 10.58 13.51 -24.06
C ILE A 145 10.70 13.64 -22.54
N SER A 146 9.63 13.25 -21.84
CA SER A 146 9.63 13.04 -20.39
C SER A 146 10.10 11.62 -20.13
N GLU A 147 11.25 11.47 -19.46
CA GLU A 147 11.79 10.17 -19.06
C GLU A 147 11.59 10.00 -17.54
N TRP A 148 11.17 8.82 -17.10
CA TRP A 148 11.16 8.48 -15.68
C TRP A 148 12.59 8.18 -15.20
N ALA A 149 13.03 8.87 -14.16
CA ALA A 149 14.28 8.61 -13.47
C ALA A 149 14.02 8.33 -11.99
N VAL A 150 14.99 7.72 -11.31
CA VAL A 150 14.98 7.55 -9.85
C VAL A 150 15.91 8.60 -9.25
N ARG A 151 15.37 9.41 -8.33
CA ARG A 151 16.15 10.27 -7.46
C ARG A 151 16.29 9.55 -6.11
N MET A 152 17.51 9.16 -5.77
CA MET A 152 17.80 8.53 -4.47
C MET A 152 17.52 9.52 -3.33
N ASP A 153 17.08 9.01 -2.19
CA ASP A 153 16.82 9.84 -1.02
C ASP A 153 18.12 10.37 -0.40
N GLU A 154 18.12 11.63 0.03
CA GLU A 154 19.26 12.26 0.72
C GLU A 154 19.12 12.10 2.24
N ARG A 155 20.24 12.21 2.98
CA ARG A 155 20.21 12.06 4.46
C ARG A 155 19.50 13.22 5.14
N ASP A 156 18.69 12.92 6.15
CA ASP A 156 18.26 13.89 7.15
C ASP A 156 19.48 14.36 7.97
N THR A 157 19.84 15.64 7.84
CA THR A 157 21.00 16.23 8.52
C THR A 157 20.84 16.43 10.04
N GLU A 158 19.69 16.05 10.62
CA GLU A 158 19.34 16.39 12.01
C GLU A 158 19.73 15.33 13.05
N THR A 159 20.01 14.08 12.68
CA THR A 159 20.41 13.01 13.63
C THR A 159 21.89 12.66 13.55
N ASN A 160 22.77 13.67 13.65
CA ASN A 160 24.20 13.43 13.83
C ASN A 160 24.53 13.18 15.32
N LYS A 161 24.44 11.92 15.77
CA LYS A 161 25.27 11.45 16.88
C LYS A 161 26.56 10.86 16.31
N VAL A 162 27.66 11.48 16.76
CA VAL A 162 29.07 11.26 16.45
C VAL A 162 29.46 9.78 16.37
N GLY A 163 30.10 9.41 15.25
CA GLY A 163 31.08 8.32 15.20
C GLY A 163 30.82 7.22 14.18
N SER A 164 31.26 7.42 12.92
CA SER A 164 32.01 6.41 12.14
C SER A 164 32.36 7.00 10.77
N GLU A 165 33.60 7.44 10.61
CA GLU A 165 34.18 7.77 9.30
C GLU A 165 34.59 6.45 8.64
N ASN A 166 33.75 5.91 7.74
CA ASN A 166 34.08 5.01 6.60
C ASN A 166 32.92 4.09 6.15
N SER A 167 31.68 4.57 6.08
CA SER A 167 30.64 3.86 5.32
C SER A 167 29.82 4.82 4.47
N THR A 168 29.67 4.48 3.19
CA THR A 168 28.72 5.09 2.25
C THR A 168 27.30 4.76 2.73
N ASN A 169 26.81 5.47 3.74
CA ASN A 169 25.50 5.23 4.37
C ASN A 169 24.40 6.00 3.63
N GLU A 170 23.98 5.48 2.48
CA GLU A 170 22.70 5.84 1.85
C GLU A 170 21.53 5.42 2.76
N PRO A 171 20.38 6.13 2.77
CA PRO A 171 19.20 5.66 3.49
C PRO A 171 18.73 4.32 2.91
N HIS A 172 18.45 3.35 3.78
CA HIS A 172 17.97 2.03 3.39
C HIS A 172 16.60 1.73 4.00
N VAL A 173 15.77 1.02 3.25
CA VAL A 173 14.50 0.44 3.70
C VAL A 173 14.57 -1.07 3.66
N GLN A 174 13.88 -1.76 4.56
CA GLN A 174 13.75 -3.22 4.49
C GLN A 174 12.73 -3.55 3.40
N TRP A 175 13.11 -4.37 2.42
CA TRP A 175 12.25 -4.72 1.30
C TRP A 175 12.41 -6.17 0.85
N ILE A 176 11.35 -6.71 0.27
CA ILE A 176 11.32 -8.05 -0.33
C ILE A 176 11.33 -7.92 -1.85
N ALA A 177 12.46 -8.24 -2.47
CA ALA A 177 12.59 -8.27 -3.92
C ALA A 177 12.11 -9.58 -4.55
N ALA A 178 11.99 -10.65 -3.75
CA ALA A 178 11.62 -11.98 -4.20
C ALA A 178 10.16 -12.06 -4.68
N ASP A 179 9.93 -12.69 -5.84
CA ASP A 179 8.58 -13.05 -6.30
C ASP A 179 8.17 -14.41 -5.72
N VAL A 180 7.22 -14.39 -4.79
CA VAL A 180 6.72 -15.61 -4.13
C VAL A 180 5.77 -16.44 -5.00
N LEU A 181 5.20 -15.86 -6.07
CA LEU A 181 4.29 -16.57 -6.98
C LEU A 181 5.08 -17.29 -8.08
N HIS A 182 6.21 -16.71 -8.48
CA HIS A 182 7.11 -17.26 -9.50
C HIS A 182 8.54 -17.32 -8.96
N PRO A 183 8.82 -18.20 -7.98
CA PRO A 183 10.08 -18.18 -7.26
C PRO A 183 11.27 -18.57 -8.14
N ASP A 184 12.25 -17.67 -8.25
CA ASP A 184 13.60 -18.01 -8.72
C ASP A 184 14.35 -18.73 -7.60
N LEU A 185 14.31 -20.07 -7.59
CA LEU A 185 14.97 -20.88 -6.57
C LEU A 185 16.51 -20.94 -6.72
N VAL A 186 17.07 -20.38 -7.79
CA VAL A 186 18.53 -20.20 -7.91
C VAL A 186 18.94 -18.98 -7.10
N GLN A 187 18.25 -17.85 -7.29
CA GLN A 187 18.54 -16.61 -6.56
C GLN A 187 18.00 -16.62 -5.12
N PHE A 188 16.83 -17.23 -4.91
CA PHE A 188 16.08 -17.23 -3.64
C PHE A 188 15.70 -18.66 -3.20
N PRO A 189 16.68 -19.55 -2.95
CA PRO A 189 16.44 -20.97 -2.66
C PRO A 189 15.54 -21.24 -1.44
N LEU A 190 15.45 -20.32 -0.47
CA LEU A 190 14.60 -20.51 0.71
C LEU A 190 13.10 -20.37 0.41
N LEU A 191 12.72 -19.76 -0.71
CA LEU A 191 11.30 -19.62 -1.08
C LEU A 191 10.60 -20.97 -1.24
N GLN A 192 11.35 -22.06 -1.47
CA GLN A 192 10.81 -23.42 -1.48
C GLN A 192 10.15 -23.82 -0.15
N TYR A 193 10.49 -23.13 0.94
CA TYR A 193 9.95 -23.35 2.29
C TYR A 193 8.89 -22.32 2.69
N ALA A 194 8.58 -21.34 1.83
CA ALA A 194 7.49 -20.40 2.07
C ALA A 194 6.14 -21.04 1.75
N HIS A 195 5.08 -20.50 2.35
CA HIS A 195 3.71 -20.99 2.30
C HIS A 195 2.76 -19.89 1.81
N PRO A 196 2.91 -19.41 0.55
CA PRO A 196 2.02 -18.40 0.02
C PRO A 196 0.60 -18.96 -0.12
N ILE A 197 -0.38 -18.13 0.23
CA ILE A 197 -1.80 -18.30 -0.05
C ILE A 197 -2.12 -17.39 -1.24
N PRO A 198 -2.08 -17.90 -2.48
CA PRO A 198 -2.30 -17.09 -3.66
C PRO A 198 -3.79 -16.81 -3.88
N GLN A 199 -4.08 -15.70 -4.55
CA GLN A 199 -5.39 -15.36 -5.09
C GLN A 199 -6.54 -15.29 -4.06
N VAL A 200 -6.27 -14.70 -2.89
CA VAL A 200 -7.35 -14.30 -1.98
C VAL A 200 -8.06 -13.10 -2.60
N ARG A 201 -9.23 -13.35 -3.20
CA ARG A 201 -10.06 -12.33 -3.86
C ARG A 201 -11.02 -11.70 -2.87
N VAL A 202 -11.10 -10.38 -2.91
CA VAL A 202 -12.01 -9.56 -2.10
C VAL A 202 -12.81 -8.69 -3.07
N GLN A 203 -14.10 -8.96 -3.17
CA GLN A 203 -15.00 -8.36 -4.14
C GLN A 203 -15.70 -7.13 -3.56
N ALA A 204 -16.31 -6.33 -4.42
CA ALA A 204 -17.12 -5.19 -4.01
C ALA A 204 -18.17 -5.59 -2.95
N GLY A 205 -18.17 -4.88 -1.82
CA GLY A 205 -19.02 -5.15 -0.67
C GLY A 205 -18.39 -6.06 0.39
N GLU A 206 -17.23 -6.66 0.12
CA GLU A 206 -16.53 -7.53 1.05
C GLU A 206 -15.45 -6.79 1.83
N MET A 207 -15.11 -7.33 3.01
CA MET A 207 -14.05 -6.84 3.87
C MET A 207 -13.09 -7.99 4.21
N LEU A 208 -11.81 -7.77 4.00
CA LEU A 208 -10.74 -8.65 4.45
C LEU A 208 -10.16 -8.09 5.75
N TYR A 209 -10.15 -8.91 6.79
CA TYR A 209 -9.23 -8.68 7.92
C TYR A 209 -7.86 -9.26 7.55
N LEU A 210 -6.88 -8.38 7.44
CA LEU A 210 -5.48 -8.70 7.21
C LEU A 210 -4.73 -8.44 8.53
N PRO A 211 -4.33 -9.50 9.27
CA PRO A 211 -3.72 -9.33 10.58
C PRO A 211 -2.35 -8.66 10.48
N SER A 212 -1.95 -8.00 11.57
CA SER A 212 -0.62 -7.39 11.66
C SER A 212 0.51 -8.37 11.32
N LEU A 213 1.58 -7.85 10.71
CA LEU A 213 2.78 -8.58 10.30
C LEU A 213 2.59 -9.62 9.20
N TRP A 214 1.37 -9.84 8.69
CA TRP A 214 1.17 -10.71 7.55
C TRP A 214 1.78 -10.09 6.29
N PHE A 215 2.62 -10.88 5.62
CA PHE A 215 3.18 -10.46 4.36
C PHE A 215 2.12 -10.54 3.28
N HIS A 216 2.00 -9.50 2.48
CA HIS A 216 0.99 -9.42 1.45
C HIS A 216 1.49 -8.68 0.20
N ARG A 217 1.12 -9.21 -0.95
CA ARG A 217 1.20 -8.58 -2.26
C ARG A 217 -0.21 -8.34 -2.77
N VAL A 218 -0.50 -7.15 -3.28
CA VAL A 218 -1.86 -6.75 -3.66
C VAL A 218 -1.92 -6.35 -5.13
N THR A 219 -2.94 -6.86 -5.81
CA THR A 219 -3.28 -6.56 -7.20
C THR A 219 -4.78 -6.35 -7.35
N GLN A 220 -5.24 -6.00 -8.55
CA GLN A 220 -6.64 -5.92 -8.92
C GLN A 220 -6.81 -6.35 -10.39
N THR A 221 -8.03 -6.66 -10.80
CA THR A 221 -8.32 -7.12 -12.18
C THR A 221 -9.06 -6.10 -13.03
N CYS A 222 -9.42 -4.95 -12.45
CA CYS A 222 -10.13 -3.85 -13.09
C CYS A 222 -10.00 -2.59 -12.22
N GLU A 223 -10.58 -1.48 -12.67
CA GLU A 223 -10.69 -0.26 -11.87
C GLU A 223 -11.38 -0.55 -10.53
N THR A 224 -10.62 -0.35 -9.46
CA THR A 224 -10.99 -0.79 -8.12
C THR A 224 -10.86 0.37 -7.15
N VAL A 225 -11.85 0.52 -6.27
CA VAL A 225 -11.84 1.47 -5.16
C VAL A 225 -11.88 0.68 -3.85
N GLY A 226 -10.87 0.90 -3.01
CA GLY A 226 -10.75 0.28 -1.70
C GLY A 226 -10.58 1.32 -0.60
N ILE A 227 -11.08 1.00 0.59
CA ILE A 227 -10.91 1.79 1.81
C ILE A 227 -10.38 0.84 2.86
N ASN A 228 -9.43 1.28 3.66
CA ASN A 228 -9.01 0.49 4.79
C ASN A 228 -8.88 1.31 6.07
N TRP A 229 -9.09 0.61 7.19
CA TRP A 229 -8.89 1.12 8.53
C TRP A 229 -7.69 0.40 9.13
N TRP A 230 -6.68 1.17 9.51
CA TRP A 230 -5.50 0.68 10.19
C TRP A 230 -5.60 0.98 11.67
N TYR A 231 -5.52 -0.07 12.48
CA TYR A 231 -5.42 0.00 13.93
C TYR A 231 -4.02 -0.46 14.32
N ASP A 232 -3.30 0.32 15.13
CA ASP A 232 -1.96 -0.03 15.58
C ASP A 232 -1.96 -1.41 16.24
N MET A 233 -0.97 -2.24 15.88
CA MET A 233 -0.81 -3.52 16.54
C MET A 233 -0.37 -3.33 18.00
N LYS A 234 -0.61 -4.35 18.83
CA LYS A 234 -0.08 -4.39 20.20
C LYS A 234 1.39 -4.77 20.21
N PHE A 235 2.27 -3.77 20.25
CA PHE A 235 3.73 -3.97 20.33
C PHE A 235 4.21 -4.57 21.66
N ASP A 236 3.41 -4.51 22.72
CA ASP A 236 3.67 -5.15 24.00
C ASP A 236 3.31 -6.65 24.02
N SER A 237 2.70 -7.16 22.94
CA SER A 237 2.38 -8.57 22.78
C SER A 237 3.64 -9.42 22.56
N PRO A 238 3.72 -10.64 23.12
CA PRO A 238 4.78 -11.60 22.82
C PRO A 238 4.94 -11.88 21.32
N LEU A 239 3.88 -11.71 20.52
CA LEU A 239 3.92 -11.88 19.07
C LEU A 239 5.00 -11.00 18.41
N TRP A 240 5.15 -9.76 18.85
CA TRP A 240 6.17 -8.84 18.33
C TRP A 240 7.59 -9.34 18.60
N CYS A 241 7.85 -9.77 19.84
CA CYS A 241 9.13 -10.34 20.23
C CYS A 241 9.45 -11.63 19.46
N TYR A 242 8.47 -12.53 19.30
CA TYR A 242 8.66 -13.77 18.55
C TYR A 242 8.89 -13.50 17.07
N PHE A 243 8.16 -12.55 16.48
CA PHE A 243 8.35 -12.18 15.08
C PHE A 243 9.77 -11.67 14.82
N HIS A 244 10.27 -10.77 15.66
CA HIS A 244 11.66 -10.30 15.55
C HIS A 244 12.69 -11.41 15.76
N PHE A 245 12.43 -12.32 16.69
CA PHE A 245 13.29 -13.49 16.86
C PHE A 245 13.32 -14.34 15.58
N LEU A 246 12.16 -14.60 14.96
CA LEU A 246 12.07 -15.34 13.69
C LEU A 246 12.83 -14.63 12.56
N GLN A 247 12.65 -13.31 12.39
CA GLN A 247 13.37 -12.53 11.37
C GLN A 247 14.90 -12.65 11.48
N GLN A 248 15.42 -12.84 12.70
CA GLN A 248 16.86 -12.99 12.93
C GLN A 248 17.36 -14.42 12.72
N MET A 249 16.48 -15.41 12.62
CA MET A 249 16.87 -16.79 12.35
C MET A 249 17.25 -16.94 10.87
N LYS A 250 18.56 -17.07 10.60
CA LYS A 250 19.05 -17.46 9.27
C LYS A 250 19.09 -18.98 9.17
N PRO A 251 18.49 -19.60 8.15
CA PRO A 251 18.66 -21.02 7.89
C PRO A 251 20.16 -21.34 7.73
N THR A 252 20.67 -22.27 8.53
CA THR A 252 22.12 -22.53 8.67
C THR A 252 22.73 -23.30 7.50
N ASN A 253 21.95 -23.64 6.46
CA ASN A 253 22.35 -24.50 5.34
C ASN A 253 22.00 -23.88 3.97
N ILE A 254 22.23 -22.59 3.77
CA ILE A 254 22.22 -22.02 2.42
C ILE A 254 23.66 -22.15 1.90
N PRO A 255 23.92 -22.84 0.77
CA PRO A 255 25.22 -22.83 0.14
C PRO A 255 25.60 -21.37 -0.12
N SER A 256 26.68 -20.91 0.48
CA SER A 256 27.29 -19.65 0.10
C SER A 256 27.86 -19.80 -1.31
N ASP A 257 27.44 -18.94 -2.23
CA ASP A 257 28.22 -18.65 -3.44
C ASP A 257 29.64 -18.16 -3.07
#